data_AF-A0A1C3P9P7-F1
#
_entry.id   AF-A0A1C3P9P7-F1
#
_cell.length_a   1.000
_cell.length_b   1.000
_cell.length_c   1.000
_cell.angle_alpha   90.00
_cell.angle_beta   90.00
_cell.angle_gamma   90.00
#
_symmetry.space_group_name_H-M   'P 1'
#
loop_
_entity.id
_entity.type
_entity.pdbx_description
1 polymer ?
#
loop_
_entity_poly.entity_id
_entity_poly.type
_entity_poly.pdbx_seq_one_letter_code
_entity_poly.pdbx_strand_id
1 'polypeptide(L)' 'MRQAGVAGSGQGFYPSLHLNLAEAYRKLGDLDRARDHIERGYTAMGALGDDGYAQMIRDGLDRIADQLSFRPALDG' A
#
# COMPACT_ATOMS: atom_id res chain seq x y z
N MET A 1 16.53 18.72 -18.44
CA MET A 1 16.42 17.25 -18.31
C MET A 1 16.13 16.95 -16.84
N ARG A 2 15.05 16.23 -16.53
CA ARG A 2 14.65 15.87 -15.16
C ARG A 2 15.70 14.90 -14.61
N GLN A 3 16.41 15.30 -13.56
CA GLN A 3 17.23 14.36 -12.81
C GLN A 3 16.30 13.38 -12.10
N ALA A 4 16.37 12.11 -12.48
CA ALA A 4 15.92 11.00 -11.64
C ALA A 4 16.91 10.91 -10.46
N GLY A 5 16.70 11.75 -9.46
CA GLY A 5 17.42 11.67 -8.19
C GLY A 5 16.96 10.43 -7.45
N VAL A 6 17.89 9.51 -7.24
CA VAL A 6 17.91 8.40 -6.27
C VAL A 6 16.74 8.44 -5.28
N ALA A 7 15.92 7.38 -5.32
CA ALA A 7 15.05 6.90 -4.24
C ALA A 7 14.63 7.99 -3.24
N GLY A 8 13.46 8.60 -3.47
CA GLY A 8 12.82 9.49 -2.51
C GLY A 8 12.89 8.88 -1.10
N SER A 9 13.13 9.74 -0.10
CA SER A 9 13.17 9.41 1.34
C SER A 9 12.44 8.11 1.65
N GLY A 10 13.10 7.14 2.31
CA GLY A 10 12.62 5.75 2.45
C GLY A 10 11.13 5.54 2.78
N GLN A 11 10.48 6.53 3.36
CA GLN A 11 9.03 6.61 3.53
C GLN A 11 8.21 6.44 2.24
N GLY A 12 8.71 6.90 1.08
CA GLY A 12 8.05 6.71 -0.22
C GLY A 12 7.98 5.24 -0.66
N PHE A 13 8.68 4.33 0.02
CA PHE A 13 8.59 2.89 -0.25
C PHE A 13 7.67 2.15 0.72
N TYR A 14 7.28 2.75 1.85
CA TYR A 14 6.41 2.12 2.84
C TYR A 14 5.06 1.66 2.28
N PRO A 15 4.39 2.38 1.36
CA PRO A 15 3.16 1.88 0.74
C PRO A 15 3.38 0.53 0.02
N SER A 16 4.46 0.41 -0.76
CA SER A 16 4.75 -0.85 -1.46
C SER A 16 5.18 -1.99 -0.53
N LEU A 17 5.87 -1.68 0.58
CA LEU A 17 6.19 -2.65 1.61
C LEU A 17 4.91 -3.23 2.22
N HIS A 18 3.97 -2.36 2.59
CA HIS A 18 2.69 -2.77 3.15
C HIS A 18 1.82 -3.56 2.17
N LEU A 19 1.79 -3.17 0.90
CA LEU A 19 1.15 -3.96 -0.16
C LEU A 19 1.72 -5.38 -0.25
N ASN A 20 3.05 -5.53 -0.24
CA ASN A 20 3.70 -6.84 -0.29
C ASN A 20 3.39 -7.70 0.93
N LEU A 21 3.39 -7.11 2.14
CA LEU A 21 3.05 -7.82 3.37
C LEU A 21 1.57 -8.24 3.40
N ALA A 22 0.66 -7.37 2.95
CA ALA A 22 -0.75 -7.70 2.84
C ALA A 22 -0.99 -8.93 1.94
N GLU A 23 -0.35 -8.97 0.77
CA GLU A 23 -0.45 -10.10 -0.16
C GLU A 23 0.19 -11.37 0.41
N ALA A 24 1.32 -11.25 1.10
CA ALA A 24 1.99 -12.39 1.74
C ALA A 24 1.12 -13.01 2.84
N TYR A 25 0.58 -12.19 3.75
CA TYR A 25 -0.29 -12.68 4.81
C TYR A 25 -1.61 -13.24 4.28
N ARG A 26 -2.20 -12.64 3.24
CA ARG A 26 -3.37 -13.21 2.56
C ARG A 26 -3.08 -14.62 2.02
N LYS A 27 -1.94 -14.81 1.36
CA LYS A 27 -1.52 -16.12 0.83
C LYS A 27 -1.26 -17.16 1.94
N LEU A 28 -0.83 -16.71 3.11
CA LEU A 28 -0.64 -17.55 4.30
C LEU A 28 -1.95 -17.81 5.06
N GLY A 29 -3.06 -17.16 4.71
CA GLY A 29 -4.34 -17.27 5.39
C GLY A 29 -4.46 -16.44 6.67
N ASP A 30 -3.44 -15.65 7.03
CA ASP A 30 -3.48 -14.72 8.17
C ASP A 30 -4.17 -13.42 7.74
N LEU A 31 -5.50 -13.47 7.65
CA LEU A 31 -6.28 -12.38 7.09
C LEU A 31 -6.30 -11.12 7.97
N ASP A 32 -6.11 -11.27 9.28
CA ASP A 32 -6.09 -10.13 10.19
C ASP A 32 -4.83 -9.30 10.01
N ARG A 33 -3.66 -9.94 9.88
CA ARG A 33 -2.43 -9.22 9.52
C ARG A 33 -2.47 -8.65 8.10
N ALA A 34 -3.13 -9.34 7.18
CA ALA A 34 -3.33 -8.80 5.84
C ALA A 34 -4.12 -7.48 5.88
N ARG A 35 -5.19 -7.41 6.67
CA ARG A 35 -5.99 -6.19 6.87
C ARG A 35 -5.21 -5.05 7.53
N ASP A 36 -4.46 -5.33 8.59
CA ASP A 36 -3.59 -4.33 9.26
C ASP A 36 -2.59 -3.70 8.27
N HIS A 37 -1.99 -4.51 7.39
CA HIS A 37 -1.10 -3.99 6.37
C HIS A 37 -1.81 -3.24 5.24
N ILE A 38 -3.07 -3.56 4.92
CA ILE A 38 -3.86 -2.76 3.99
C ILE A 38 -4.07 -1.35 4.56
N GLU A 39 -4.50 -1.24 5.83
CA GLU A 39 -4.72 0.06 6.49
C GLU A 39 -3.44 0.89 6.54
N ARG A 40 -2.32 0.29 6.99
CA ARG A 40 -1.02 0.99 7.01
C ARG A 40 -0.54 1.38 5.62
N GLY A 41 -0.83 0.56 4.61
CA GLY A 41 -0.56 0.87 3.21
C GLY A 41 -1.28 2.14 2.79
N TYR A 42 -2.57 2.25 3.09
CA TYR A 42 -3.35 3.46 2.82
C TYR A 42 -2.86 4.68 3.60
N THR A 43 -2.55 4.54 4.89
CA THR A 43 -1.99 5.66 5.68
C THR A 43 -0.66 6.16 5.09
N ALA A 44 0.20 5.25 4.63
CA ALA A 44 1.48 5.60 4.04
C ALA A 44 1.36 6.25 2.65
N MET A 45 0.21 6.12 1.96
CA MET A 45 -0.02 6.78 0.67
C MET A 45 0.11 8.30 0.74
N GLY A 46 -0.11 8.91 1.91
CA GLY A 46 0.09 10.35 2.11
C GLY A 46 1.53 10.84 1.89
N ALA A 47 2.51 9.92 1.86
CA ALA A 47 3.90 10.22 1.53
C ALA A 47 4.20 10.16 0.02
N LEU A 48 3.26 9.69 -0.81
CA LEU A 48 3.40 9.63 -2.26
C LEU A 48 2.78 10.86 -2.93
N GLY A 49 3.34 11.25 -4.08
CA GLY A 49 2.66 12.16 -5.00
C GLY A 49 1.50 11.46 -5.71
N ASP A 50 0.82 12.18 -6.61
CA ASP A 50 -0.24 11.62 -7.44
C ASP A 50 0.30 11.20 -8.82
N ASP A 51 1.25 10.26 -8.81
CA ASP A 51 1.89 9.75 -10.01
C ASP A 51 1.48 8.30 -10.31
N GLY A 52 1.96 7.76 -11.43
CA GLY A 52 1.64 6.39 -11.84
C GLY A 52 2.10 5.33 -10.84
N TYR A 53 3.12 5.62 -10.03
CA TYR A 53 3.55 4.70 -8.98
C TYR A 53 2.55 4.70 -7.82
N ALA A 54 2.11 5.86 -7.37
CA ALA A 54 1.06 5.97 -6.35
C ALA A 54 -0.24 5.30 -6.79
N GLN A 55 -0.67 5.50 -8.03
CA GLN A 55 -1.88 4.84 -8.55
C GLN A 55 -1.72 3.30 -8.57
N MET A 56 -0.57 2.79 -9.01
CA MET A 56 -0.29 1.36 -8.99
C MET A 56 -0.38 0.75 -7.59
N ILE A 57 0.12 1.45 -6.57
CA ILE A 57 0.04 0.97 -5.19
C ILE A 57 -1.40 1.00 -4.68
N ARG A 58 -2.15 2.08 -4.95
CA ARG A 58 -3.57 2.20 -4.59
C ARG A 58 -4.39 1.06 -5.20
N ASP A 59 -4.25 0.80 -6.50
CA ASP A 59 -4.94 -0.30 -7.19
C ASP A 59 -4.60 -1.66 -6.58
N GLY A 60 -3.33 -1.86 -6.18
CA GLY A 60 -2.90 -3.07 -5.51
C GLY A 60 -3.57 -3.27 -4.15
N LEU A 61 -3.66 -2.21 -3.34
CA LEU A 61 -4.31 -2.24 -2.04
C LEU A 61 -5.82 -2.48 -2.17
N ASP A 62 -6.48 -1.79 -3.11
CA ASP A 62 -7.90 -1.95 -3.41
C ASP A 62 -8.22 -3.40 -3.80
N ARG A 63 -7.43 -3.98 -4.69
CA ARG A 63 -7.60 -5.37 -5.14
C ARG A 63 -7.55 -6.37 -3.97
N ILE A 64 -6.60 -6.21 -3.05
CA ILE A 64 -6.48 -7.11 -1.90
C ILE A 64 -7.63 -6.87 -0.93
N ALA A 65 -8.00 -5.62 -0.67
CA ALA A 65 -9.13 -5.25 0.18
C ALA A 65 -10.43 -5.90 -0.32
N ASP A 66 -10.70 -5.84 -1.62
CA ASP A 66 -11.85 -6.47 -2.26
C ASP A 66 -11.84 -8.01 -2.10
N GLN A 67 -10.68 -8.65 -2.31
CA GLN A 67 -10.53 -10.09 -2.11
C GLN A 67 -10.78 -10.52 -0.67
N LEU A 68 -10.52 -9.64 0.29
CA LEU A 68 -10.77 -9.87 1.72
C LEU A 68 -12.17 -9.43 2.17
N SER A 69 -12.97 -8.84 1.27
CA SER A 69 -14.21 -8.14 1.61
C SER A 69 -14.01 -7.14 2.76
N PHE A 70 -12.86 -6.46 2.74
CA PHE A 70 -12.42 -5.57 3.80
C PHE A 70 -12.54 -4.12 3.33
N ARG A 71 -13.17 -3.29 4.16
CA ARG A 71 -13.18 -1.83 3.99
C ARG A 71 -12.23 -1.24 5.03
N PRO A 72 -11.10 -0.63 4.64
CA PRO A 72 -10.22 0.03 5.59
C PRO A 72 -10.95 1.22 6.23
N ALA A 73 -10.77 1.40 7.54
CA ALA A 73 -11.17 2.64 8.20
C ALA A 73 -10.12 3.70 7.84
N LEU A 74 -10.38 4.45 6.78
CA LEU A 74 -9.56 5.60 6.44
C LEU A 74 -10.03 6.76 7.31
N ASP A 75 -9.40 6.92 8.46
CA ASP A 75 -9.57 8.12 9.28
C ASP A 75 -9.09 9.32 8.43
N GLY A 76 -10.00 10.27 8.20
CA GLY A 76 -9.81 11.44 7.32
C GLY A 76 -8.81 12.47 7.84
#